data_AF-A0A933K0D7-F1
#
_entry.id   AF-A0A933K0D7-F1
#
_cell.length_a   1.000
_cell.length_b   1.000
_cell.length_c   1.000
_cell.angle_alpha   90.00
_cell.angle_beta   90.00
_cell.angle_gamma   90.00
#
_symmetry.space_group_name_H-M   'P 1'
#
loop_
_entity.id
_entity.type
_entity.pdbx_description
1 polymer ?
#
loop_
_entity_poly.entity_id
_entity_poly.type
_entity_poly.pdbx_seq_one_letter_code
_entity_poly.pdbx_strand_id
1 'polypeptide(L)'
;MKPKKEAASGPEQALRQIALGFPDTAEGVACEGTAVESATFSSGKKTFLFMRVFDGLYTLRLKLTGSREEAAALSAKEPGRYRIGSQGWATITFREDEDPRLAILEKWIGESHGAVAGQPARAKARTGPRSTRSPGKQKVR
;
A
#
# COMPACT_ATOMS: atom_id res chain seq x y z
N MET A 1 8.62 0.27 -29.86
CA MET A 1 7.14 0.25 -29.81
C MET A 1 6.68 0.94 -28.53
N LYS A 2 5.42 1.41 -28.44
CA LYS A 2 4.86 1.87 -27.16
C LYS A 2 4.43 0.63 -26.36
N PRO A 3 4.82 0.45 -25.08
CA PRO A 3 4.18 -0.55 -24.24
C PRO A 3 2.70 -0.18 -24.16
N LYS A 4 1.85 -1.15 -24.50
CA LYS A 4 0.41 -1.00 -24.50
C LYS A 4 -0.03 -0.89 -23.03
N LYS A 5 -1.00 0.00 -22.75
CA LYS A 5 -1.67 0.04 -21.43
C LYS A 5 -2.63 -1.16 -21.38
N GLU A 6 -2.05 -2.35 -21.25
CA GLU A 6 -2.78 -3.61 -21.24
C GLU A 6 -3.70 -3.58 -20.01
N ALA A 7 -4.94 -4.03 -20.20
CA ALA A 7 -6.03 -3.64 -19.31
C ALA A 7 -5.76 -4.16 -17.89
N ALA A 8 -5.63 -3.22 -16.93
CA ALA A 8 -5.35 -3.45 -15.51
C ALA A 8 -5.85 -4.82 -15.06
N SER A 9 -4.96 -5.80 -14.95
CA SER A 9 -5.36 -7.20 -14.80
C SER A 9 -6.09 -7.40 -13.48
N GLY A 10 -6.89 -8.48 -13.37
CA GLY A 10 -7.63 -8.84 -12.15
C GLY A 10 -6.92 -8.58 -10.81
N PRO A 11 -5.64 -8.99 -10.61
CA PRO A 11 -4.90 -8.67 -9.39
C PRO A 11 -4.68 -7.17 -9.14
N GLU A 12 -4.38 -6.37 -10.18
CA GLU A 12 -4.21 -4.92 -10.04
C GLU A 12 -5.51 -4.26 -9.55
N GLN A 13 -6.63 -4.62 -10.17
CA GLN A 13 -7.94 -4.09 -9.80
C GLN A 13 -8.33 -4.49 -8.38
N ALA A 14 -8.11 -5.76 -7.99
CA ALA A 14 -8.36 -6.23 -6.64
C ALA A 14 -7.53 -5.47 -5.60
N LEU A 15 -6.22 -5.31 -5.84
CA LEU A 15 -5.31 -4.57 -4.95
C LEU A 15 -5.67 -3.07 -4.85
N ARG A 16 -6.08 -2.47 -5.97
CA ARG A 16 -6.57 -1.09 -6.03
C ARG A 16 -7.88 -0.91 -5.27
N GLN A 17 -8.84 -1.83 -5.40
CA GLN A 17 -10.09 -1.84 -4.62
C GLN A 17 -9.81 -2.02 -3.12
N ILE A 18 -8.91 -2.93 -2.74
CA ILE A 18 -8.46 -3.12 -1.35
C ILE A 18 -7.87 -1.81 -0.79
N ALA A 19 -6.93 -1.18 -1.51
CA ALA A 19 -6.30 0.06 -1.08
C ALA A 19 -7.31 1.22 -0.94
N LEU A 20 -8.18 1.42 -1.94
CA LEU A 20 -9.24 2.44 -1.91
C LEU A 20 -10.32 2.18 -0.85
N GLY A 21 -10.43 0.94 -0.34
CA GLY A 21 -11.33 0.59 0.76
C GLY A 21 -10.90 1.15 2.14
N PHE A 22 -9.66 1.62 2.28
CA PHE A 22 -9.17 2.21 3.53
C PHE A 22 -9.46 3.73 3.60
N PRO A 23 -9.83 4.26 4.79
CA PRO A 23 -10.16 5.67 4.95
C PRO A 23 -8.97 6.59 4.68
N ASP A 24 -9.26 7.84 4.28
CA ASP A 24 -8.28 8.89 3.95
C ASP A 24 -7.27 8.49 2.85
N THR A 25 -7.57 7.47 2.05
CA THR A 25 -6.72 7.01 0.95
C THR A 25 -6.91 7.86 -0.30
N ALA A 26 -5.81 8.44 -0.79
CA ALA A 26 -5.71 9.09 -2.09
C ALA A 26 -4.82 8.26 -3.03
N GLU A 27 -5.37 8.00 -4.22
CA GLU A 27 -4.71 7.36 -5.36
C GLU A 27 -3.94 8.42 -6.18
N GLY A 28 -2.77 8.05 -6.70
CA GLY A 28 -1.97 8.92 -7.56
C GLY A 28 -0.89 8.14 -8.31
N VAL A 29 -0.36 8.70 -9.40
CA VAL A 29 0.66 8.04 -10.23
C VAL A 29 2.02 8.71 -9.99
N ALA A 30 3.01 7.91 -9.57
CA ALA A 30 4.39 8.34 -9.49
C ALA A 30 5.07 8.19 -10.86
N CYS A 31 5.77 9.25 -11.29
CA CYS A 31 6.49 9.31 -12.57
C CYS A 31 5.61 8.99 -13.79
N GLU A 32 4.39 9.52 -13.81
CA GLU A 32 3.46 9.47 -14.94
C GLU A 32 4.13 9.89 -16.25
N GLY A 33 3.91 9.14 -17.32
CA GLY A 33 4.51 9.40 -18.63
C GLY A 33 5.99 8.97 -18.77
N THR A 34 6.54 8.22 -17.80
CA THR A 34 7.91 7.68 -17.86
C THR A 34 7.95 6.15 -17.87
N ALA A 35 9.08 5.55 -18.25
CA ALA A 35 9.30 4.09 -18.17
C ALA A 35 9.33 3.53 -16.73
N VAL A 36 9.15 4.37 -15.70
CA VAL A 36 9.12 4.00 -14.27
C VAL A 36 7.75 4.32 -13.64
N GLU A 37 6.72 4.59 -14.47
CA GLU A 37 5.34 4.83 -14.03
C GLU A 37 4.88 3.76 -13.03
N SER A 38 4.37 4.21 -11.89
CA SER A 38 3.95 3.36 -10.77
C SER A 38 2.73 3.95 -10.10
N ALA A 39 1.67 3.15 -9.90
CA ALA A 39 0.55 3.56 -9.08
C ALA A 39 0.99 3.68 -7.61
N THR A 40 0.45 4.66 -6.89
CA THR A 40 0.79 4.94 -5.50
C THR A 40 -0.46 5.26 -4.69
N PHE A 41 -0.53 4.69 -3.49
CA PHE A 41 -1.63 4.89 -2.56
C PHE A 41 -1.09 5.53 -1.30
N SER A 42 -1.69 6.67 -0.97
CA SER A 42 -1.26 7.54 0.13
C SER A 42 -2.39 7.76 1.11
N SER A 43 -2.07 7.91 2.39
CA SER A 43 -3.04 8.31 3.41
C SER A 43 -2.66 9.70 3.90
N GLY A 44 -3.55 10.67 3.65
CA GLY A 44 -3.36 12.09 3.96
C GLY A 44 -2.16 12.76 3.25
N LYS A 45 -0.95 12.59 3.78
CA LYS A 45 0.30 13.21 3.31
C LYS A 45 1.47 12.22 3.14
N LYS A 46 1.21 10.91 3.14
CA LYS A 46 2.25 9.88 3.18
C LYS A 46 1.85 8.66 2.34
N THR A 47 2.74 8.17 1.48
CA THR A 47 2.52 6.94 0.67
C THR A 47 2.75 5.68 1.52
N PHE A 48 1.80 4.74 1.47
CA PHE A 48 1.86 3.45 2.19
C PHE A 48 2.01 2.24 1.26
N LEU A 49 1.61 2.37 -0.01
CA LEU A 49 1.78 1.34 -1.03
C LEU A 49 2.23 1.99 -2.35
N PHE A 50 3.26 1.39 -2.95
CA PHE A 50 3.67 1.62 -4.33
C PHE A 50 3.38 0.33 -5.11
N MET A 51 2.84 0.44 -6.31
CA MET A 51 2.48 -0.68 -7.18
C MET A 51 2.95 -0.35 -8.60
N ARG A 52 4.06 -0.95 -9.02
CA ARG A 52 4.60 -0.84 -10.37
C ARG A 52 4.21 -2.07 -11.18
N VAL A 53 3.79 -1.86 -12.43
CA VAL A 53 3.56 -2.92 -13.41
C VAL A 53 4.51 -2.70 -14.58
N PHE A 54 5.27 -3.72 -14.97
CA PHE A 54 6.22 -3.64 -16.07
C PHE A 54 6.37 -5.01 -16.72
N ASP A 55 6.04 -5.16 -18.00
CA ASP A 55 6.22 -6.41 -18.76
C ASP A 55 5.55 -7.66 -18.12
N GLY A 56 4.30 -7.48 -17.68
CA GLY A 56 3.51 -8.49 -16.95
C GLY A 56 3.99 -8.76 -15.51
N LEU A 57 5.01 -8.05 -15.03
CA LEU A 57 5.58 -8.17 -13.69
C LEU A 57 5.03 -7.09 -12.75
N TYR A 58 4.30 -7.53 -11.72
CA TYR A 58 3.74 -6.71 -10.66
C TYR A 58 4.75 -6.60 -9.53
N THR A 59 5.23 -5.40 -9.24
CA THR A 59 6.12 -5.09 -8.11
C THR A 59 5.41 -4.17 -7.13
N LEU A 60 4.92 -4.74 -6.03
CA LEU A 60 4.40 -3.99 -4.90
C LEU A 60 5.54 -3.65 -3.94
N ARG A 61 5.47 -2.47 -3.31
CA ARG A 61 6.34 -2.08 -2.20
C ARG A 61 5.54 -1.38 -1.12
N LEU A 62 5.58 -1.92 0.09
CA LEU A 62 4.81 -1.47 1.26
C LEU A 62 5.65 -1.55 2.53
N LYS A 63 5.25 -0.87 3.60
CA LYS A 63 6.02 -0.82 4.85
C LYS A 63 5.39 -1.72 5.90
N LEU A 64 6.11 -2.76 6.30
CA LEU A 64 5.74 -3.62 7.42
C LEU A 64 6.42 -3.12 8.69
N THR A 65 5.67 -3.14 9.79
CA THR A 65 6.12 -2.80 11.13
C THR A 65 5.99 -4.00 12.07
N GLY A 66 4.89 -4.76 11.98
CA GLY A 66 4.63 -5.99 12.73
C GLY A 66 4.92 -7.25 11.91
N SER A 67 4.36 -7.38 10.70
CA SER A 67 4.48 -8.58 9.86
C SER A 67 5.86 -8.74 9.19
N ARG A 68 6.91 -8.08 9.70
CA ARG A 68 8.28 -8.11 9.18
C ARG A 68 8.90 -9.50 9.28
N GLU A 69 8.63 -10.25 10.35
CA GLU A 69 9.16 -11.61 10.54
C GLU A 69 8.43 -12.64 9.67
N GLU A 70 7.12 -12.47 9.47
CA GLU A 70 6.32 -13.25 8.51
C GLU A 70 6.84 -13.04 7.08
N ALA A 71 7.08 -11.79 6.68
CA ALA A 71 7.70 -11.46 5.40
C ALA A 71 9.16 -11.95 5.28
N ALA A 72 9.89 -12.12 6.39
CA ALA A 72 11.24 -12.68 6.40
C ALA A 72 11.20 -14.20 6.16
N ALA A 73 10.28 -14.90 6.83
CA ALA A 73 10.03 -16.32 6.58
C ALA A 73 9.55 -16.59 5.15
N LEU A 74 8.75 -15.69 4.56
CA LEU A 74 8.37 -15.76 3.14
C LEU A 74 9.54 -15.42 2.20
N SER A 75 10.38 -14.43 2.53
CA SER A 75 11.60 -14.12 1.76
C SER A 75 12.60 -15.27 1.80
N ALA A 76 12.67 -16.03 2.89
CA ALA A 76 13.52 -17.23 3.00
C ALA A 76 12.99 -18.42 2.18
N LYS A 77 11.67 -18.53 1.98
CA LYS A 77 11.03 -19.58 1.18
C LYS A 77 11.03 -19.26 -0.32
N GLU A 78 10.75 -18.01 -0.67
CA GLU A 78 10.52 -17.56 -2.05
C GLU A 78 11.27 -16.22 -2.31
N PRO A 79 12.62 -16.21 -2.26
CA PRO A 79 13.45 -14.98 -2.30
C PRO A 79 13.38 -14.18 -3.60
N GLY A 80 12.94 -14.80 -4.71
CA GLY A 80 12.65 -14.09 -5.96
C GLY A 80 11.35 -13.28 -5.91
N ARG A 81 10.41 -13.70 -5.05
CA ARG A 81 9.04 -13.17 -4.97
C ARG A 81 8.81 -12.25 -3.78
N TYR A 82 9.41 -12.53 -2.62
CA TYR A 82 9.38 -11.64 -1.46
C TYR A 82 10.81 -11.17 -1.14
N ARG A 83 11.01 -9.86 -1.04
CA ARG A 83 12.28 -9.26 -0.64
C ARG A 83 12.07 -8.18 0.42
N ILE A 84 12.58 -8.41 1.62
CA ILE A 84 12.70 -7.35 2.63
C ILE A 84 13.91 -6.48 2.31
N GLY A 85 13.66 -5.17 2.17
CA GLY A 85 14.66 -4.12 2.21
C GLY A 85 14.84 -3.53 3.61
N SER A 86 15.94 -2.78 3.77
CA SER A 86 16.27 -2.07 5.01
C SER A 86 15.12 -1.20 5.53
N GLN A 87 15.04 -1.07 6.86
CA GLN A 87 13.99 -0.33 7.59
C GLN A 87 12.53 -0.83 7.41
N GLY A 88 12.34 -2.10 7.02
CA GLY A 88 11.02 -2.75 7.04
C GLY A 88 10.17 -2.53 5.79
N TRP A 89 10.77 -2.15 4.67
CA TRP A 89 10.09 -2.14 3.38
C TRP A 89 10.03 -3.56 2.81
N ALA A 90 8.84 -4.15 2.71
CA ALA A 90 8.63 -5.37 1.95
C ALA A 90 8.40 -5.01 0.48
N THR A 91 9.11 -5.70 -0.41
CA THR A 91 8.86 -5.70 -1.85
C THR A 91 8.32 -7.07 -2.24
N ILE A 92 7.22 -7.11 -2.98
CA ILE A 92 6.57 -8.33 -3.45
C ILE A 92 6.51 -8.27 -4.96
N THR A 93 7.06 -9.28 -5.64
CA THR A 93 7.18 -9.33 -7.10
C THR A 93 6.56 -10.61 -7.63
N PHE A 94 5.52 -10.53 -8.45
CA PHE A 94 4.85 -11.68 -9.08
C PHE A 94 4.41 -11.36 -10.52
N ARG A 95 4.20 -12.39 -11.34
CA ARG A 95 3.60 -12.28 -12.69
C ARG A 95 2.08 -12.42 -12.64
N GLU A 96 1.36 -11.91 -13.65
CA GLU A 96 -0.11 -12.05 -13.74
C GLU A 96 -0.63 -13.50 -13.70
N ASP A 97 0.19 -14.45 -14.14
CA ASP A 97 -0.08 -15.89 -14.17
C ASP A 97 0.11 -16.58 -12.79
N GLU A 98 0.76 -15.90 -11.84
CA GLU A 98 0.92 -16.40 -10.48
C GLU A 98 -0.25 -15.98 -9.57
N ASP A 99 -0.74 -16.89 -8.71
CA ASP A 99 -1.64 -16.49 -7.62
C ASP A 99 -0.99 -15.35 -6.80
N PRO A 100 -1.62 -14.19 -6.61
CA PRO A 100 -1.01 -13.05 -5.91
C PRO A 100 -0.85 -13.25 -4.40
N ARG A 101 -1.52 -14.25 -3.81
CA ARG A 101 -1.83 -14.35 -2.37
C ARG A 101 -2.49 -13.08 -1.84
N LEU A 102 -3.58 -12.67 -2.49
CA LEU A 102 -4.33 -11.43 -2.17
C LEU A 102 -4.64 -11.28 -0.67
N ALA A 103 -4.93 -12.36 0.06
CA ALA A 103 -5.18 -12.32 1.51
C ALA A 103 -3.96 -11.88 2.35
N ILE A 104 -2.74 -12.24 1.94
CA ILE A 104 -1.50 -11.76 2.58
C ILE A 104 -1.28 -10.29 2.22
N LEU A 105 -1.50 -9.92 0.95
CA LEU A 105 -1.36 -8.55 0.48
C LEU A 105 -2.37 -7.61 1.16
N GLU A 106 -3.63 -8.00 1.34
CA GLU A 106 -4.65 -7.24 2.07
C GLU A 106 -4.21 -6.94 3.51
N LYS A 107 -3.79 -7.98 4.25
CA LYS A 107 -3.25 -7.85 5.62
C LYS A 107 -2.09 -6.86 5.68
N TRP A 108 -1.15 -6.98 4.75
CA TRP A 108 0.07 -6.16 4.69
C TRP A 108 -0.20 -4.71 4.24
N ILE A 109 -1.16 -4.50 3.35
CA ILE A 109 -1.64 -3.17 2.94
C ILE A 109 -2.32 -2.48 4.13
N GLY A 110 -3.17 -3.20 4.87
CA GLY A 110 -3.81 -2.68 6.08
C GLY A 110 -2.84 -2.33 7.22
N GLU A 111 -1.79 -3.15 7.42
CA GLU A 111 -0.71 -2.83 8.35
C GLU A 111 0.06 -1.57 7.91
N SER A 112 0.44 -1.49 6.64
CA SER A 112 1.15 -0.33 6.08
C SER A 112 0.31 0.96 6.15
N HIS A 113 -0.99 0.88 5.84
CA HIS A 113 -1.94 1.99 5.98
C HIS A 113 -2.00 2.48 7.43
N GLY A 114 -2.25 1.60 8.41
CA GLY A 114 -2.32 1.98 9.82
C GLY A 114 -1.00 2.59 10.35
N ALA A 115 0.13 1.97 10.01
CA ALA A 115 1.46 2.47 10.36
C ALA A 115 1.76 3.87 9.76
N VAL A 116 1.16 4.19 8.62
CA VAL A 116 1.32 5.48 7.93
C VAL A 116 0.32 6.53 8.44
N ALA A 117 -0.96 6.18 8.56
CA ALA A 117 -2.03 7.01 9.09
C ALA A 117 -1.86 7.34 10.59
N GLY A 118 -1.01 6.59 11.31
CA GLY A 118 -0.78 6.78 12.74
C GLY A 118 -1.92 6.26 13.62
N GLN A 119 -2.75 5.36 13.08
CA GLN A 119 -3.85 4.71 13.78
C GLN A 119 -3.61 3.19 13.79
N PRO A 120 -3.80 2.49 14.92
CA PRO A 120 -3.70 1.03 14.94
C PRO A 120 -4.72 0.45 13.95
N ALA A 121 -4.28 -0.51 13.13
CA ALA A 121 -5.05 -1.04 12.01
C ALA A 121 -6.31 -1.80 12.48
N ARG A 122 -7.40 -1.08 12.67
CA ARG A 122 -8.72 -1.61 13.03
C ARG A 122 -9.71 -1.29 11.92
N ALA A 123 -9.85 -2.22 10.98
CA ALA A 123 -10.90 -2.17 9.98
C ALA A 123 -12.29 -2.04 10.64
N LYS A 124 -13.20 -1.29 10.00
CA LYS A 124 -14.57 -0.99 10.43
C LYS A 124 -14.70 -0.20 11.74
N ALA A 125 -14.63 1.13 11.62
CA ALA A 125 -15.47 2.04 12.39
C ALA A 125 -15.87 3.26 11.53
N ARG A 126 -17.14 3.32 11.09
CA ARG A 126 -17.72 4.54 10.50
C ARG A 126 -18.07 5.52 11.62
N THR A 127 -17.13 6.37 12.01
CA THR A 127 -17.34 7.44 13.00
C THR A 127 -17.08 8.80 12.37
N GLY A 128 -17.91 9.79 12.71
CA GLY A 128 -17.98 11.09 12.02
C GLY A 128 -16.76 12.02 12.15
N PRO A 129 -16.82 13.21 11.55
CA PRO A 129 -15.67 14.10 11.36
C PRO A 129 -15.06 14.56 12.70
N ARG A 130 -13.79 14.22 12.93
CA ARG A 130 -13.05 14.58 14.15
C ARG A 130 -12.55 16.02 14.12
N SER A 131 -13.48 16.97 14.15
CA SER A 131 -13.20 18.40 14.28
C SER A 131 -12.73 18.75 15.71
N THR A 132 -11.46 18.47 16.02
CA THR A 132 -10.82 19.00 17.25
C THR A 132 -10.28 20.42 17.02
N ARG A 133 -11.19 21.39 16.86
CA ARG A 133 -10.87 22.82 16.92
C ARG A 133 -10.39 23.14 18.34
N SER A 134 -9.24 23.79 18.47
CA SER A 134 -8.57 24.01 19.76
C SER A 134 -9.41 24.83 20.74
N PRO A 135 -9.45 24.48 22.05
CA PRO A 135 -10.03 25.33 23.08
C PRO A 135 -9.12 26.55 23.31
N GLY A 136 -9.49 27.69 22.73
CA GLY A 136 -8.72 28.93 22.83
C GLY A 136 -8.87 29.59 24.20
N LYS A 137 -7.79 29.57 24.99
CA LYS A 137 -7.46 30.50 26.09
C LYS A 137 -8.67 31.11 26.85
N GLN A 138 -9.15 30.42 27.88
CA GLN A 138 -9.94 31.07 28.92
C GLN A 138 -9.06 32.15 29.58
N LYS A 139 -9.43 33.42 29.43
CA LYS A 139 -8.68 34.55 29.97
C LYS A 139 -9.40 35.13 31.17
N VAL A 140 -8.68 35.31 32.27
CA VAL A 140 -9.21 35.91 33.50
C VAL A 140 -9.44 37.42 33.32
N ARG A 141 -10.55 37.92 33.88
CA ARG A 141 -10.69 39.21 34.55
C ARG A 141 -12.05 39.32 35.22
#